data_AF-A0A0Q9QXS2-F1
#
_entry.id   AF-A0A0Q9QXS2-F1
#
_cell.length_a   1.000
_cell.length_b   1.000
_cell.length_c   1.000
_cell.angle_alpha   90.00
_cell.angle_beta   90.00
_cell.angle_gamma   90.00
#
_symmetry.space_group_name_H-M   'P 1'
#
loop_
_entity.id
_entity.type
_entity.pdbx_description
1 polymer ?
#
loop_
_entity_poly.entity_id
_entity_poly.type
_entity_poly.pdbx_seq_one_letter_code
_entity_poly.pdbx_strand_id
1 'polypeptide(L)'
;MDMAKKTVEKKKQAPSKAAKKDAAKKDSAKKKLKDAAAVREAELKAIAKKLEGRVKKLESAVASAEAKAAKWMKRAKQDRAEAAASSAKVSKLEKKLAKAQQPAPKASAGVSRPTLAVAPDAPAQPDEVAPPVEVVEVETPAESTPGPAAKAGPDDSWTVTALRAEARSRGLAGYSRKSKAELLAALG
;
A
#
# COMPACT_ATOMS: atom_id res chain seq x y z
N MET A 1 104.80 -28.53 15.62
CA MET A 1 103.71 -27.59 15.93
C MET A 1 103.63 -26.61 14.78
N ASP A 2 102.58 -26.68 13.95
CA ASP A 2 102.14 -25.50 13.20
C ASP A 2 100.69 -25.70 12.76
N MET A 3 99.82 -24.90 13.37
CA MET A 3 98.37 -24.94 13.25
C MET A 3 97.94 -24.09 12.05
N ALA A 4 97.49 -24.73 10.98
CA ALA A 4 96.86 -24.03 9.86
C ALA A 4 95.47 -23.49 10.27
N LYS A 5 95.42 -22.22 10.66
CA LYS A 5 94.16 -21.47 10.87
C LYS A 5 93.48 -21.24 9.51
N LYS A 6 92.38 -21.96 9.26
CA LYS A 6 91.50 -21.74 8.11
C LYS A 6 90.43 -20.71 8.47
N THR A 7 90.65 -19.47 8.07
CA THR A 7 89.68 -18.36 8.20
C THR A 7 88.56 -18.58 7.18
N VAL A 8 87.34 -18.86 7.64
CA VAL A 8 86.14 -18.92 6.78
C VAL A 8 85.58 -17.51 6.66
N GLU A 9 85.90 -16.87 5.54
CA GLU A 9 85.42 -15.55 5.17
C GLU A 9 83.92 -15.62 4.83
N LYS A 10 83.08 -15.17 5.78
CA LYS A 10 81.62 -15.12 5.65
C LYS A 10 81.24 -13.96 4.72
N LYS A 11 81.33 -14.21 3.41
CA LYS A 11 80.88 -13.30 2.34
C LYS A 11 79.39 -13.00 2.54
N LYS A 12 79.07 -11.80 3.05
CA LYS A 12 77.72 -11.22 3.05
C LYS A 12 77.25 -11.13 1.59
N GLN A 13 76.54 -12.15 1.14
CA GLN A 13 75.89 -12.17 -0.16
C GLN A 13 74.71 -11.19 -0.09
N ALA A 14 74.81 -10.08 -0.82
CA ALA A 14 73.71 -9.15 -0.97
C ALA A 14 72.48 -9.90 -1.52
N PRO A 15 71.26 -9.66 -1.00
CA PRO A 15 70.07 -10.35 -1.49
C PRO A 15 69.90 -10.04 -2.98
N SER A 16 69.84 -11.11 -3.78
CA SER A 16 69.69 -11.02 -5.23
C SER A 16 68.47 -10.17 -5.59
N LYS A 17 68.54 -9.46 -6.72
CA LYS A 17 67.43 -8.61 -7.22
C LYS A 17 66.09 -9.37 -7.32
N ALA A 18 66.11 -10.70 -7.42
CA ALA A 18 64.94 -11.56 -7.39
C ALA A 18 64.24 -11.56 -6.00
N ALA A 19 64.99 -11.76 -4.91
CA ALA A 19 64.42 -11.77 -3.55
C ALA A 19 63.78 -10.42 -3.15
N LYS A 20 64.32 -9.31 -3.67
CA LYS A 20 63.78 -7.96 -3.43
C LYS A 20 62.47 -7.71 -4.20
N LYS A 21 62.29 -8.34 -5.37
CA LYS A 21 61.08 -8.23 -6.20
C LYS A 21 59.92 -9.05 -5.62
N ASP A 22 60.20 -10.22 -5.06
CA ASP A 22 59.18 -11.07 -4.41
C ASP A 22 58.69 -10.48 -3.08
N ALA A 23 59.58 -9.86 -2.29
CA ALA A 23 59.18 -9.15 -1.07
C ALA A 23 58.24 -7.96 -1.37
N ALA A 24 58.59 -7.12 -2.36
CA ALA A 24 57.75 -5.99 -2.79
C ALA A 24 56.37 -6.43 -3.34
N LYS A 25 56.30 -7.57 -4.03
CA LYS A 25 55.03 -8.13 -4.53
C LYS A 25 54.15 -8.66 -3.38
N LYS A 26 54.75 -9.21 -2.32
CA LYS A 26 54.03 -9.70 -1.14
C LYS A 26 53.47 -8.56 -0.29
N ASP A 27 54.23 -7.48 -0.10
CA ASP A 27 53.76 -6.30 0.66
C ASP A 27 52.64 -5.55 -0.07
N SER A 28 52.74 -5.40 -1.39
CA SER A 28 51.67 -4.78 -2.19
C SER A 28 50.38 -5.62 -2.21
N ALA A 29 50.48 -6.96 -2.22
CA ALA A 29 49.31 -7.83 -2.09
C ALA A 29 48.65 -7.72 -0.70
N LYS A 30 49.45 -7.68 0.37
CA LYS A 30 48.95 -7.52 1.75
C LYS A 30 48.25 -6.17 1.94
N LYS A 31 48.78 -5.09 1.35
CA LYS A 31 48.14 -3.77 1.36
C LYS A 31 46.77 -3.79 0.67
N LYS A 32 46.69 -4.35 -0.54
CA LYS A 32 45.41 -4.47 -1.28
C LYS A 32 44.33 -5.25 -0.52
N LEU A 33 44.71 -6.34 0.17
CA LEU A 33 43.79 -7.12 1.01
C LEU A 33 43.24 -6.30 2.18
N LYS A 34 44.08 -5.48 2.82
CA LYS A 34 43.65 -4.62 3.93
C LYS A 34 42.70 -3.53 3.46
N ASP A 35 42.99 -2.91 2.32
CA ASP A 35 42.14 -1.87 1.73
C ASP A 35 40.78 -2.45 1.31
N ALA A 36 40.77 -3.63 0.69
CA ALA A 36 39.52 -4.33 0.33
C ALA A 36 38.69 -4.72 1.57
N ALA A 37 39.33 -5.15 2.65
CA ALA A 37 38.64 -5.45 3.91
C ALA A 37 38.00 -4.19 4.52
N ALA A 38 38.71 -3.05 4.51
CA ALA A 38 38.19 -1.78 5.01
C ALA A 38 36.98 -1.28 4.20
N VAL A 39 37.02 -1.41 2.86
CA VAL A 39 35.88 -1.07 1.99
C VAL A 39 34.67 -1.96 2.32
N ARG A 40 34.87 -3.27 2.46
CA ARG A 40 33.80 -4.20 2.80
C ARG A 40 33.19 -3.91 4.18
N GLU A 41 34.01 -3.54 5.15
CA GLU A 41 33.52 -3.15 6.48
C GLU A 41 32.69 -1.85 6.41
N ALA A 42 33.12 -0.87 5.62
CA ALA A 42 32.36 0.37 5.40
C ALA A 42 31.00 0.09 4.72
N GLU A 43 30.98 -0.78 3.70
CA GLU A 43 29.75 -1.20 3.03
C GLU A 43 28.80 -1.93 3.98
N LEU A 44 29.32 -2.86 4.80
CA LEU A 44 28.51 -3.56 5.80
C LEU A 44 27.89 -2.60 6.82
N LYS A 45 28.65 -1.60 7.27
CA LYS A 45 28.12 -0.55 8.18
C LYS A 45 27.05 0.31 7.50
N ALA A 46 27.22 0.65 6.21
CA ALA A 46 26.22 1.38 5.46
C ALA A 46 24.93 0.56 5.26
N ILE A 47 25.07 -0.73 4.95
CA ILE A 47 23.93 -1.66 4.84
C ILE A 47 23.23 -1.81 6.18
N ALA A 48 23.97 -1.99 7.29
CA ALA A 48 23.41 -2.10 8.63
C ALA A 48 22.57 -0.87 8.99
N LYS A 49 23.10 0.35 8.80
CA LYS A 49 22.35 1.59 9.03
C LYS A 49 21.09 1.69 8.17
N LYS A 50 21.17 1.28 6.90
CA LYS A 50 20.01 1.27 6.00
C LYS A 50 18.96 0.26 6.45
N LEU A 51 19.37 -0.92 6.92
CA LEU A 51 18.48 -1.95 7.43
C LEU A 51 17.80 -1.49 8.73
N GLU A 52 18.54 -0.91 9.67
CA GLU A 52 17.98 -0.33 10.90
C GLU A 52 16.92 0.73 10.59
N GLY A 53 17.17 1.63 9.63
CA GLY A 53 16.19 2.63 9.20
C GLY A 53 14.93 1.99 8.60
N ARG A 54 15.07 0.90 7.84
CA ARG A 54 13.93 0.15 7.29
C ARG A 54 13.15 -0.58 8.38
N VAL A 55 13.83 -1.18 9.36
CA VAL A 55 13.20 -1.86 10.50
C VAL A 55 12.36 -0.86 11.30
N LYS A 56 12.93 0.29 11.68
CA LYS A 56 12.18 1.35 12.38
C LYS A 56 10.95 1.81 11.61
N LYS A 57 11.08 1.98 10.29
CA LYS A 57 9.94 2.35 9.43
C LYS A 57 8.87 1.27 9.42
N LEU A 58 9.23 0.00 9.30
CA LEU A 58 8.29 -1.11 9.33
C LEU A 58 7.60 -1.25 10.69
N GLU A 59 8.34 -1.12 11.79
CA GLU A 59 7.77 -1.12 13.14
C GLU A 59 6.72 -0.03 13.31
N SER A 60 7.03 1.21 12.90
CA SER A 60 6.06 2.31 12.94
C SER A 60 4.83 2.08 12.04
N ALA A 61 5.02 1.45 10.88
CA ALA A 61 3.94 1.13 9.96
C ALA A 61 3.02 0.06 10.55
N VAL A 62 3.58 -1.00 11.14
CA VAL A 62 2.84 -2.06 11.83
C VAL A 62 2.05 -1.48 13.00
N ALA A 63 2.68 -0.71 13.87
CA ALA A 63 1.97 -0.06 14.99
C ALA A 63 0.80 0.83 14.51
N SER A 64 0.99 1.58 13.42
CA SER A 64 -0.07 2.40 12.83
C SER A 64 -1.21 1.55 12.22
N ALA A 65 -0.87 0.40 11.63
CA ALA A 65 -1.84 -0.51 11.03
C ALA A 65 -2.67 -1.21 12.11
N GLU A 66 -2.04 -1.65 13.20
CA GLU A 66 -2.70 -2.24 14.36
C GLU A 66 -3.67 -1.24 15.02
N ALA A 67 -3.25 0.02 15.20
CA ALA A 67 -4.12 1.06 15.74
C ALA A 67 -5.35 1.32 14.84
N LYS A 68 -5.16 1.35 13.52
CA LYS A 68 -6.26 1.50 12.55
C LYS A 68 -7.19 0.29 12.57
N ALA A 69 -6.65 -0.92 12.61
CA ALA A 69 -7.43 -2.15 12.70
C ALA A 69 -8.28 -2.17 13.98
N ALA A 70 -7.72 -1.79 15.13
CA ALA A 70 -8.47 -1.68 16.38
C ALA A 70 -9.63 -0.67 16.26
N LYS A 71 -9.38 0.49 15.62
CA LYS A 71 -10.42 1.51 15.38
C LYS A 71 -11.54 0.99 14.48
N TRP A 72 -11.20 0.32 13.38
CA TRP A 72 -12.19 -0.28 12.47
C TRP A 72 -12.99 -1.38 13.15
N MET A 73 -12.36 -2.23 13.95
CA MET A 73 -13.07 -3.26 14.71
C MET A 73 -14.05 -2.66 15.73
N LYS A 74 -13.66 -1.57 16.40
CA LYS A 74 -14.58 -0.84 17.28
C LYS A 74 -15.76 -0.24 16.50
N ARG A 75 -15.48 0.39 15.36
CA ARG A 75 -16.51 1.01 14.52
C ARG A 75 -17.48 -0.03 13.95
N ALA A 76 -16.97 -1.12 13.41
CA ALA A 76 -17.78 -2.22 12.88
C ALA A 76 -18.71 -2.84 13.95
N LYS A 77 -18.24 -2.96 15.20
CA LYS A 77 -19.09 -3.42 16.31
C LYS A 77 -20.22 -2.43 16.60
N GLN A 78 -19.92 -1.14 16.60
CA GLN A 78 -20.92 -0.09 16.80
C GLN A 78 -21.95 -0.08 15.66
N ASP A 79 -21.50 -0.06 14.41
CA ASP A 79 -22.37 -0.05 13.24
C ASP A 79 -23.26 -1.31 13.22
N ARG A 80 -22.73 -2.49 13.61
CA ARG A 80 -23.52 -3.72 13.76
C ARG A 80 -24.61 -3.59 14.83
N ALA A 81 -24.30 -2.96 15.96
CA ALA A 81 -25.28 -2.74 17.02
C ALA A 81 -26.37 -1.74 16.59
N GLU A 82 -25.99 -0.67 15.90
CA GLU A 82 -26.92 0.32 15.34
C GLU A 82 -27.83 -0.30 14.26
N ALA A 83 -27.28 -1.14 13.38
CA ALA A 83 -28.04 -1.90 12.39
C ALA A 83 -29.01 -2.90 13.03
N ALA A 84 -28.61 -3.56 14.13
CA ALA A 84 -29.50 -4.43 14.89
C ALA A 84 -30.65 -3.63 15.54
N ALA A 85 -30.37 -2.45 16.08
CA ALA A 85 -31.38 -1.59 16.67
C ALA A 85 -32.36 -1.02 15.63
N SER A 86 -31.87 -0.60 14.46
CA SER A 86 -32.72 -0.09 13.38
C SER A 86 -33.59 -1.20 12.78
N SER A 87 -33.03 -2.37 12.48
CA SER A 87 -33.79 -3.52 12.00
C SER A 87 -34.87 -3.98 12.98
N ALA A 88 -34.61 -3.96 14.29
CA ALA A 88 -35.63 -4.24 15.31
C ALA A 88 -36.77 -3.20 15.30
N LYS A 89 -36.49 -1.92 15.04
CA LYS A 89 -37.53 -0.89 14.88
C LYS A 89 -38.35 -1.12 13.63
N VAL A 90 -37.70 -1.41 12.49
CA VAL A 90 -38.38 -1.72 11.23
C VAL A 90 -39.31 -2.91 11.41
N SER A 91 -38.84 -4.02 11.99
CA SER A 91 -39.69 -5.20 12.25
C SER A 91 -40.89 -4.89 13.16
N LYS A 92 -40.72 -4.01 14.16
CA LYS A 92 -41.84 -3.56 15.01
C LYS A 92 -42.86 -2.73 14.22
N LEU A 93 -42.39 -1.83 13.35
CA LEU A 93 -43.25 -1.00 12.52
C LEU A 93 -43.99 -1.84 11.47
N GLU A 94 -43.31 -2.80 10.85
CA GLU A 94 -43.91 -3.76 9.92
C GLU A 94 -45.00 -4.59 10.60
N LYS A 95 -44.76 -5.10 11.82
CA LYS A 95 -45.79 -5.82 12.59
C LYS A 95 -47.01 -4.94 12.91
N LYS A 96 -46.79 -3.68 13.26
CA LYS A 96 -47.88 -2.71 13.51
C LYS A 96 -48.66 -2.41 12.23
N LEU A 97 -47.97 -2.21 11.11
CA LEU A 97 -48.58 -1.98 9.81
C LEU A 97 -49.41 -3.19 9.37
N ALA A 98 -48.85 -4.41 9.49
CA ALA A 98 -49.56 -5.64 9.18
C ALA A 98 -50.80 -5.84 10.08
N LYS A 99 -50.72 -5.50 11.37
CA LYS A 99 -51.87 -5.55 12.28
C LYS A 99 -52.96 -4.53 11.91
N ALA A 100 -52.56 -3.35 11.45
CA ALA A 100 -53.49 -2.32 10.96
C ALA A 100 -54.10 -2.66 9.59
N GLN A 101 -53.39 -3.42 8.75
CA GLN A 101 -53.87 -3.91 7.45
C GLN A 101 -54.71 -5.18 7.54
N GLN A 102 -54.59 -5.96 8.63
CA GLN A 102 -55.69 -6.60 9.35
C GLN A 102 -57.12 -6.18 8.97
N PRO A 103 -57.83 -6.71 7.94
CA PRO A 103 -59.26 -6.44 7.85
C PRO A 103 -59.92 -6.95 9.13
N ALA A 104 -60.60 -6.05 9.86
CA ALA A 104 -61.33 -6.41 11.06
C ALA A 104 -62.28 -7.59 10.73
N PRO A 105 -62.36 -8.63 11.59
CA PRO A 105 -63.41 -9.63 11.44
C PRO A 105 -64.73 -8.87 11.47
N LYS A 106 -65.53 -9.07 10.41
CA LYS A 106 -66.79 -8.36 10.15
C LYS A 106 -67.67 -8.32 11.41
N ALA A 107 -67.55 -7.24 12.17
CA ALA A 107 -68.58 -6.74 13.05
C ALA A 107 -69.17 -5.52 12.36
N SER A 108 -70.45 -5.64 12.09
CA SER A 108 -71.33 -4.68 11.47
C SER A 108 -71.19 -3.25 12.03
N ALA A 109 -71.37 -2.30 11.11
CA ALA A 109 -71.83 -0.93 11.31
C ALA A 109 -70.82 0.13 11.76
N GLY A 110 -70.51 1.01 10.78
CA GLY A 110 -70.60 2.44 10.99
C GLY A 110 -69.28 3.19 11.11
N VAL A 111 -69.29 4.39 10.50
CA VAL A 111 -68.39 5.53 10.71
C VAL A 111 -67.26 5.71 9.68
N SER A 112 -67.67 6.45 8.64
CA SER A 112 -67.02 7.67 8.10
C SER A 112 -65.60 7.60 7.55
N ARG A 113 -65.53 7.54 6.21
CA ARG A 113 -64.43 8.11 5.42
C ARG A 113 -64.46 9.65 5.55
N PRO A 114 -63.34 10.32 5.87
CA PRO A 114 -63.18 11.73 5.53
C PRO A 114 -62.81 11.81 4.04
N THR A 115 -63.76 12.28 3.23
CA THR A 115 -63.49 12.83 1.90
C THR A 115 -62.86 14.21 2.06
N LEU A 116 -61.57 14.35 1.75
CA LEU A 116 -60.95 15.65 1.49
C LEU A 116 -61.03 15.92 -0.01
N ALA A 117 -61.97 16.80 -0.38
CA ALA A 117 -62.10 17.38 -1.70
C ALA A 117 -61.34 18.71 -1.75
N VAL A 118 -60.51 18.88 -2.79
CA VAL A 118 -60.29 20.06 -3.67
C VAL A 118 -60.01 21.41 -2.96
N ALA A 119 -58.90 22.10 -3.21
CA ALA A 119 -58.67 22.90 -4.42
C ALA A 119 -57.21 23.43 -4.54
N PRO A 120 -56.75 23.80 -5.76
CA PRO A 120 -55.50 24.50 -6.01
C PRO A 120 -55.68 26.02 -5.89
N ASP A 121 -54.75 26.73 -5.24
CA ASP A 121 -54.57 28.18 -5.43
C ASP A 121 -53.15 28.57 -5.03
N ALA A 122 -52.42 29.13 -5.99
CA ALA A 122 -51.23 29.95 -5.79
C ALA A 122 -51.70 31.41 -5.96
N PRO A 123 -51.16 32.40 -5.22
CA PRO A 123 -49.92 33.04 -5.69
C PRO A 123 -49.04 33.72 -4.61
N ALA A 124 -47.91 34.26 -5.11
CA ALA A 124 -47.11 35.39 -4.62
C ALA A 124 -45.86 35.09 -3.77
N GLN A 125 -44.71 35.23 -4.45
CA GLN A 125 -43.43 35.68 -3.86
C GLN A 125 -43.55 37.12 -3.33
N PRO A 126 -42.65 37.56 -2.43
CA PRO A 126 -41.52 38.37 -2.91
C PRO A 126 -40.16 38.07 -2.24
N ASP A 127 -39.14 38.10 -3.09
CA ASP A 127 -37.79 38.69 -3.00
C ASP A 127 -36.91 38.68 -1.72
N GLU A 128 -35.62 38.43 -2.02
CA GLU A 128 -34.41 39.05 -1.45
C GLU A 128 -33.91 38.56 -0.06
N VAL A 129 -32.63 38.22 0.21
CA VAL A 129 -31.32 38.61 -0.37
C VAL A 129 -30.24 37.54 -0.03
N ALA A 130 -29.32 37.30 -0.98
CA ALA A 130 -27.87 36.95 -0.83
C ALA A 130 -27.41 35.47 -0.63
N PRO A 131 -26.18 35.12 -1.06
CA PRO A 131 -25.65 34.99 -2.43
C PRO A 131 -25.14 33.55 -2.73
N PRO A 132 -24.91 33.17 -4.01
CA PRO A 132 -24.41 31.83 -4.37
C PRO A 132 -22.89 31.77 -4.20
N VAL A 133 -22.42 31.08 -3.15
CA VAL A 133 -21.03 30.65 -3.02
C VAL A 133 -20.91 29.17 -3.37
N GLU A 134 -20.27 28.93 -4.51
CA GLU A 134 -19.47 27.76 -4.89
C GLU A 134 -19.84 26.41 -4.24
N VAL A 135 -20.66 25.64 -4.94
CA VAL A 135 -20.60 24.18 -4.87
C VAL A 135 -19.27 23.75 -5.49
N VAL A 136 -18.25 23.61 -4.64
CA VAL A 136 -17.08 22.78 -4.95
C VAL A 136 -17.57 21.33 -4.90
N GLU A 137 -17.78 20.79 -6.09
CA GLU A 137 -17.98 19.37 -6.37
C GLU A 137 -16.75 18.59 -5.88
N VAL A 138 -16.79 18.14 -4.63
CA VAL A 138 -15.84 17.16 -4.11
C VAL A 138 -16.29 15.81 -4.66
N GLU A 139 -15.76 15.47 -5.83
CA GLU A 139 -15.70 14.10 -6.33
C GLU A 139 -15.08 13.22 -5.24
N THR A 140 -15.94 12.52 -4.52
CA THR A 140 -15.54 11.32 -3.78
C THR A 140 -15.36 10.23 -4.83
N PRO A 141 -14.18 9.60 -4.96
CA PRO A 141 -14.02 8.49 -5.88
C PRO A 141 -14.85 7.32 -5.36
N ALA A 142 -16.02 7.16 -5.97
CA ALA A 142 -16.83 5.99 -5.88
C ALA A 142 -16.00 4.77 -6.29
N GLU A 143 -16.09 3.77 -5.44
CA GLU A 143 -15.73 2.38 -5.66
C GLU A 143 -16.26 1.93 -7.03
N SER A 144 -15.42 2.04 -8.05
CA SER A 144 -15.69 1.50 -9.37
C SER A 144 -15.10 0.10 -9.44
N THR A 145 -15.90 -0.89 -9.10
CA THR A 145 -15.80 -2.23 -9.64
C THR A 145 -16.37 -2.24 -11.06
N PRO A 146 -15.55 -2.38 -12.12
CA PRO A 146 -16.01 -2.97 -13.36
C PRO A 146 -15.79 -4.49 -13.28
N GLY A 147 -16.90 -5.22 -13.17
CA GLY A 147 -16.95 -6.63 -13.52
C GLY A 147 -16.66 -6.86 -15.01
N PRO A 148 -16.32 -8.10 -15.40
CA PRO A 148 -15.59 -8.40 -16.64
C PRO A 148 -16.51 -8.33 -17.87
N ALA A 149 -16.34 -7.29 -18.68
CA ALA A 149 -16.90 -7.22 -20.02
C ALA A 149 -15.77 -7.27 -21.06
N ALA A 150 -15.76 -8.39 -21.78
CA ALA A 150 -15.12 -8.64 -23.07
C ALA A 150 -13.59 -8.54 -23.16
N LYS A 151 -13.01 -9.44 -23.96
CA LYS A 151 -11.59 -9.53 -24.30
C LYS A 151 -11.13 -8.33 -25.14
N ALA A 152 -11.13 -7.13 -24.57
CA ALA A 152 -10.34 -6.03 -25.07
C ALA A 152 -8.92 -6.23 -24.53
N GLY A 153 -7.93 -6.25 -25.43
CA GLY A 153 -6.52 -6.27 -25.02
C GLY A 153 -6.18 -5.05 -24.18
N PRO A 154 -5.02 -5.05 -23.50
CA PRO A 154 -4.58 -3.91 -22.69
C PRO A 154 -4.48 -2.65 -23.56
N ASP A 155 -5.27 -1.64 -23.26
CA ASP A 155 -5.35 -0.38 -24.00
C ASP A 155 -5.08 0.84 -23.08
N ASP A 156 -5.00 2.03 -23.66
CA ASP A 156 -4.67 3.26 -22.92
C ASP A 156 -5.70 3.63 -21.84
N SER A 157 -6.90 3.03 -21.84
CA SER A 157 -7.90 3.24 -20.79
C SER A 157 -7.51 2.53 -19.47
N TRP A 158 -6.60 1.55 -19.52
CA TRP A 158 -6.20 0.80 -18.34
C TRP A 158 -5.34 1.63 -17.38
N THR A 159 -5.59 1.45 -16.09
CA THR A 159 -4.73 2.02 -15.05
C THR A 159 -3.41 1.26 -14.96
N VAL A 160 -2.33 1.94 -14.51
CA VAL A 160 -1.01 1.31 -14.30
C VAL A 160 -1.11 0.09 -13.36
N THR A 161 -2.03 0.13 -12.39
CA THR A 161 -2.28 -0.98 -11.47
C THR A 161 -2.86 -2.20 -12.18
N ALA A 162 -3.86 -2.01 -13.05
CA ALA A 162 -4.44 -3.07 -13.86
C ALA A 162 -3.41 -3.69 -14.82
N LEU A 163 -2.61 -2.84 -15.48
CA LEU A 163 -1.53 -3.29 -16.37
C LEU A 163 -0.46 -4.10 -15.63
N ARG A 164 -0.06 -3.68 -14.42
CA ARG A 164 0.89 -4.44 -13.60
C ARG A 164 0.31 -5.75 -13.09
N ALA A 165 -1.00 -5.80 -12.81
CA ALA A 165 -1.69 -7.02 -12.44
C ALA A 165 -1.67 -8.03 -13.59
N GLU A 166 -2.01 -7.58 -14.79
CA GLU A 166 -1.97 -8.39 -16.01
C GLU A 166 -0.54 -8.84 -16.36
N ALA A 167 0.45 -7.94 -16.27
CA ALA A 167 1.86 -8.30 -16.45
C ALA A 167 2.34 -9.36 -15.46
N ARG A 168 1.85 -9.33 -14.22
CA ARG A 168 2.15 -10.39 -13.24
C ARG A 168 1.48 -11.70 -13.64
N SER A 169 0.22 -11.68 -14.06
CA SER A 169 -0.51 -12.86 -14.54
C SER A 169 0.18 -13.50 -15.76
N ARG A 170 0.83 -12.71 -16.62
CA ARG A 170 1.62 -13.18 -17.76
C ARG A 170 3.09 -13.52 -17.43
N GLY A 171 3.53 -13.39 -16.17
CA GLY A 171 4.90 -13.69 -15.76
C GLY A 171 5.97 -12.72 -16.27
N LEU A 172 5.60 -11.48 -16.59
CA LEU A 172 6.48 -10.50 -17.22
C LEU A 172 7.50 -9.94 -16.21
N ALA A 173 8.74 -10.43 -16.21
CA ALA A 173 9.76 -10.00 -15.27
C ALA A 173 10.05 -8.48 -15.36
N GLY A 174 10.28 -7.83 -14.22
CA GLY A 174 10.62 -6.41 -14.16
C GLY A 174 9.45 -5.44 -14.41
N TYR A 175 8.20 -5.90 -14.47
CA TYR A 175 7.00 -5.06 -14.72
C TYR A 175 6.88 -3.85 -13.78
N SER A 176 7.43 -3.93 -12.56
CA SER A 176 7.32 -2.85 -11.57
C SER A 176 8.09 -1.57 -11.94
N ARG A 177 9.12 -1.67 -12.80
CA ARG A 177 9.94 -0.52 -13.21
C ARG A 177 9.47 0.09 -14.53
N LYS A 178 8.58 -0.58 -15.24
CA LYS A 178 8.02 -0.12 -16.51
C LYS A 178 6.97 0.97 -16.27
N SER A 179 7.01 1.97 -17.14
CA SER A 179 6.01 3.03 -17.27
C SER A 179 4.71 2.49 -17.89
N LYS A 180 3.64 3.30 -17.89
CA LYS A 180 2.34 2.92 -18.46
C LYS A 180 2.46 2.50 -19.94
N ALA A 181 3.15 3.32 -20.74
CA ALA A 181 3.38 3.06 -22.16
C ALA A 181 4.18 1.78 -22.40
N GLU A 182 5.25 1.54 -21.62
CA GLU A 182 6.05 0.32 -21.72
C GLU A 182 5.30 -0.94 -21.27
N LEU A 183 4.34 -0.80 -20.35
CA LEU A 183 3.48 -1.90 -19.93
C LEU A 183 2.44 -2.23 -21.01
N LEU A 184 1.86 -1.22 -21.66
CA LEU A 184 0.95 -1.41 -22.79
C LEU A 184 1.66 -2.08 -23.97
N ALA A 185 2.84 -1.58 -24.35
CA ALA A 185 3.64 -2.17 -25.42
C ALA A 185 4.10 -3.61 -25.14
N ALA A 186 4.23 -3.99 -23.87
CA ALA A 186 4.61 -5.36 -23.49
C ALA A 186 3.41 -6.32 -23.37
N LEU A 187 2.18 -5.81 -23.31
CA LEU A 187 0.97 -6.61 -23.09
C LEU A 187 -0.03 -6.58 -24.26
N GLY A 188 0.10 -5.60 -25.17
CA GLY A 188 -0.63 -5.46 -26.43
C GLY A 188 0.16 -6.06 -27.59
#